data_AF-A0A1V9FWE3-F1
#
_entry.id   AF-A0A1V9FWE3-F1
#
_cell.length_a   1.000
_cell.length_b   1.000
_cell.length_c   1.000
_cell.angle_alpha   90.00
_cell.angle_beta   90.00
_cell.angle_gamma   90.00
#
_symmetry.space_group_name_H-M   'P 1'
#
loop_
_entity.id
_entity.type
_entity.pdbx_description
1 polymer ?
#
loop_
_entity_poly.entity_id
_entity_poly.type
_entity_poly.pdbx_seq_one_letter_code
_entity_poly.pdbx_strand_id
1 'polypeptide(L)'
;MNTVQDFKKQLSDVEAKISELQISPSTYETIALLNKRLFLGKKIAQIEWNELSDTEKGKKRDQDLFSTEKFFQKYPEDVKNKYLYKKQYILLVQKVKILINISSLYQPLFRTLLIVLDSNDYINIHDNICIKALFEQIKSDEEAAKELVNAYMMLLQIPYEI
;
A
#
# COMPACT_ATOMS: atom_id res chain seq x y z
N MET A 1 -27.49 18.99 6.50
CA MET A 1 -26.31 19.67 7.06
C MET A 1 -25.15 19.49 6.10
N ASN A 2 -24.35 20.53 5.88
CA ASN A 2 -23.27 20.53 4.89
C ASN A 2 -21.98 19.98 5.53
N THR A 3 -21.51 18.81 5.11
CA THR A 3 -20.37 18.07 5.67
C THR A 3 -19.11 18.93 5.83
N VAL A 4 -18.93 19.93 4.96
CA VAL A 4 -17.80 20.86 5.02
C VAL A 4 -17.87 21.78 6.25
N GLN A 5 -19.06 22.23 6.65
CA GLN A 5 -19.23 23.07 7.85
C GLN A 5 -18.94 22.27 9.13
N ASP A 6 -19.33 20.99 9.18
CA ASP A 6 -19.03 20.12 10.32
C ASP A 6 -17.52 19.88 10.46
N PHE A 7 -16.80 19.65 9.35
CA PHE A 7 -15.34 19.54 9.40
C PHE A 7 -14.65 20.84 9.80
N LYS A 8 -15.14 22.00 9.33
CA LYS A 8 -14.60 23.30 9.75
C LYS A 8 -14.78 23.54 11.26
N LYS A 9 -15.93 23.14 11.81
CA LYS A 9 -16.19 23.24 13.25
C LYS A 9 -15.26 22.30 14.03
N GLN A 10 -15.13 21.04 13.61
CA GLN A 10 -14.21 20.09 14.23
C GLN A 10 -12.75 20.57 14.21
N LEU A 11 -12.31 21.16 13.09
CA LEU A 11 -10.97 21.74 12.98
C LEU A 11 -10.78 22.89 13.98
N SER A 12 -11.75 23.81 14.05
CA SER A 12 -11.72 24.93 15.00
C SER A 12 -11.67 24.45 16.46
N ASP A 13 -12.42 23.39 16.80
CA ASP A 13 -12.42 22.82 18.16
C ASP A 13 -11.07 22.15 18.49
N VAL A 14 -10.41 21.53 17.52
CA VAL A 14 -9.07 20.93 17.66
C VAL A 14 -8.00 22.01 17.79
N GLU A 15 -8.06 23.07 16.98
CA GLU A 15 -7.14 24.20 17.03
C GLU A 15 -7.23 24.94 18.38
N ALA A 16 -8.45 25.13 18.90
CA ALA A 16 -8.66 25.70 20.23
C ALA A 16 -7.99 24.83 21.32
N LYS A 17 -8.20 23.51 21.29
CA LYS A 17 -7.56 22.58 22.23
C LYS A 17 -6.03 22.60 22.11
N ILE A 18 -5.47 22.67 20.90
CA ILE A 18 -4.02 22.77 20.72
C ILE A 18 -3.51 24.09 21.31
N SER A 19 -4.22 25.19 21.14
CA SER A 19 -3.81 26.50 21.65
C SER A 19 -3.82 26.58 23.18
N GLU A 20 -4.67 25.77 23.83
CA GLU A 20 -4.74 25.64 25.29
C GLU A 20 -3.62 24.76 25.87
N LEU A 21 -2.98 23.90 25.05
CA LEU A 21 -1.87 23.07 25.51
C LEU A 21 -0.60 23.92 25.70
N GLN A 22 -0.10 23.97 26.94
CA GLN A 22 1.24 24.50 27.22
C GLN A 22 2.32 23.50 26.78
N ILE A 23 2.66 23.53 25.50
CA ILE A 23 3.72 22.72 24.92
C ILE A 23 5.03 23.51 24.99
N SER A 24 6.05 22.96 25.65
CA SER A 24 7.35 23.63 25.71
C SER A 24 8.03 23.66 24.34
N PRO A 25 8.92 24.62 24.07
CA PRO A 25 9.71 24.64 22.84
C PRO A 25 10.49 23.34 22.59
N SER A 26 10.96 22.69 23.67
CA SER A 26 11.66 21.40 23.59
C SER A 26 10.76 20.25 23.13
N THR A 27 9.48 20.26 23.49
CA THR A 27 8.52 19.26 23.01
C THR A 27 8.23 19.46 21.52
N TYR A 28 8.09 20.69 21.04
CA TYR A 28 7.97 20.98 19.61
C TYR A 28 9.19 20.53 18.82
N GLU A 29 10.40 20.83 19.31
CA GLU A 29 11.65 20.38 18.68
C GLU A 29 11.73 18.85 18.62
N THR A 30 11.36 18.17 19.71
CA THR A 30 11.31 16.70 19.76
C THR A 30 10.35 16.13 18.73
N ILE A 31 9.13 16.67 18.62
CA ILE A 31 8.14 16.24 17.62
C ILE A 31 8.68 16.50 16.20
N ALA A 32 9.29 17.66 15.95
CA ALA A 32 9.88 17.99 14.66
C ALA A 32 11.02 17.01 14.28
N LEU A 33 11.89 16.66 15.23
CA LEU A 33 12.95 15.67 15.02
C LEU A 33 12.39 14.26 14.78
N LEU A 34 11.34 13.86 15.50
CA LEU A 34 10.67 12.57 15.27
C LEU A 34 10.02 12.51 13.88
N ASN A 35 9.35 13.56 13.45
CA ASN A 35 8.78 13.67 12.11
C ASN A 35 9.87 13.63 11.04
N LYS A 36 10.99 14.34 11.25
CA LYS A 36 12.15 14.31 10.35
C LYS A 36 12.77 12.91 10.27
N ARG A 37 12.92 12.22 11.41
CA ARG A 37 13.40 10.83 11.46
C ARG A 37 12.49 9.90 10.69
N LEU A 38 11.16 10.02 10.86
CA LEU A 38 10.18 9.21 10.14
C LEU A 38 10.23 9.48 8.62
N PHE A 39 10.32 10.73 8.21
CA PHE A 39 10.49 11.12 6.81
C PHE A 39 11.77 10.52 6.20
N LEU A 40 12.91 10.69 6.87
CA LEU A 40 14.19 10.16 6.40
C LEU A 40 14.17 8.62 6.34
N GLY A 41 13.62 7.96 7.35
CA GLY A 41 13.48 6.50 7.36
C GLY A 41 12.65 5.98 6.19
N LYS A 42 11.53 6.63 5.86
CA LYS A 42 10.72 6.30 4.67
C LYS A 42 11.50 6.51 3.37
N LYS A 43 12.30 7.58 3.27
CA LYS A 43 13.13 7.84 2.09
C LYS A 43 14.24 6.81 1.92
N ILE A 44 14.91 6.42 3.00
CA ILE A 44 15.93 5.37 2.99
C ILE A 44 15.30 4.05 2.53
N ALA A 45 14.20 3.63 3.16
CA ALA A 45 13.53 2.38 2.80
C ALA A 45 13.09 2.36 1.32
N GLN A 46 12.62 3.49 0.80
CA GLN A 46 12.26 3.65 -0.61
C GLN A 46 13.46 3.53 -1.55
N ILE A 47 14.60 4.13 -1.20
CA ILE A 47 15.84 4.06 -1.98
C ILE A 47 16.35 2.62 -1.99
N GLU A 48 16.48 2.00 -0.80
CA GLU A 48 16.89 0.60 -0.67
C GLU A 48 15.99 -0.32 -1.47
N TRP A 49 14.67 -0.10 -1.45
CA TRP A 49 13.73 -0.89 -2.25
C TRP A 49 13.95 -0.72 -3.75
N ASN A 50 14.22 0.50 -4.21
CA ASN A 50 14.44 0.79 -5.63
C ASN A 50 15.77 0.26 -6.16
N GLU A 51 16.76 0.05 -5.29
CA GLU A 51 18.04 -0.57 -5.64
C GLU A 51 17.93 -2.09 -5.83
N LEU A 52 16.90 -2.73 -5.26
CA LEU A 52 16.68 -4.17 -5.43
C LEU A 52 16.25 -4.51 -6.86
N SER A 53 16.82 -5.58 -7.40
CA SER A 53 16.34 -6.23 -8.61
C SER A 53 14.95 -6.84 -8.41
N ASP A 54 14.24 -7.11 -9.50
CA ASP A 54 12.91 -7.74 -9.46
C ASP A 54 12.90 -9.09 -8.71
N THR A 55 14.01 -9.84 -8.81
CA THR A 55 14.20 -11.11 -8.11
C THR A 55 14.39 -10.90 -6.61
N GLU A 56 15.16 -9.88 -6.20
CA GLU A 56 15.38 -9.55 -4.80
C GLU A 56 14.12 -8.99 -4.14
N LYS A 57 13.36 -8.16 -4.86
CA LYS A 57 12.03 -7.67 -4.42
C LYS A 57 11.08 -8.83 -4.14
N GLY A 58 11.05 -9.83 -5.03
CA GLY A 58 10.29 -11.07 -4.83
C GLY A 58 10.71 -11.80 -3.55
N LYS A 59 12.01 -12.09 -3.42
CA LYS A 59 12.55 -12.76 -2.21
C LYS A 59 12.26 -12.01 -0.92
N LYS A 60 12.37 -10.67 -0.93
CA LYS A 60 12.08 -9.84 0.25
C LYS A 60 10.61 -9.92 0.66
N ARG A 61 9.67 -9.89 -0.30
CA ARG A 61 8.24 -10.10 -0.03
C ARG A 61 7.95 -11.50 0.48
N ASP A 62 8.58 -12.53 -0.07
CA ASP A 62 8.39 -13.91 0.39
C ASP A 62 8.89 -14.11 1.83
N GLN A 63 10.05 -13.54 2.18
CA GLN A 63 10.60 -13.57 3.53
C GLN A 63 9.71 -12.84 4.54
N ASP A 64 9.17 -11.69 4.14
CA ASP A 64 8.27 -10.90 4.96
C ASP A 64 6.90 -11.58 5.14
N LEU A 65 6.35 -12.21 4.09
CA LEU A 65 5.16 -13.04 4.19
C LEU A 65 5.38 -14.22 5.14
N PHE A 66 6.50 -14.93 5.01
CA PHE A 66 6.85 -16.06 5.89
C PHE A 66 6.99 -15.62 7.35
N SER A 67 7.60 -14.46 7.59
CA SER A 67 7.69 -13.89 8.93
C SER A 67 6.31 -13.57 9.47
N THR A 68 5.45 -12.93 8.66
CA THR A 68 4.07 -12.60 9.03
C THR A 68 3.23 -13.87 9.29
N GLU A 69 3.42 -14.93 8.51
CA GLU A 69 2.75 -16.22 8.70
C GLU A 69 3.09 -16.86 10.06
N LYS A 70 4.37 -16.82 10.47
CA LYS A 70 4.78 -17.31 11.81
C LYS A 70 4.09 -16.54 12.94
N PHE A 71 3.91 -15.23 12.78
CA PHE A 71 3.15 -14.44 13.75
C PHE A 71 1.66 -14.77 13.70
N PHE A 72 1.07 -14.93 12.52
CA PHE A 72 -0.33 -15.31 12.34
C PHE A 72 -0.65 -16.67 12.97
N GLN A 73 0.26 -17.64 12.89
CA GLN A 73 0.10 -18.94 13.55
C GLN A 73 0.01 -18.83 15.08
N LYS A 74 0.59 -17.79 15.69
CA LYS A 74 0.58 -17.56 17.13
C LYS A 74 -0.51 -16.60 17.58
N TYR A 75 -0.80 -15.58 16.76
CA TYR A 75 -1.70 -14.46 17.06
C TYR A 75 -2.64 -14.19 15.87
N PRO A 76 -3.57 -15.11 15.58
CA PRO A 76 -4.34 -15.06 14.34
C PRO A 76 -5.19 -13.80 14.23
N GLU A 77 -5.85 -13.37 15.30
CA GLU A 77 -6.74 -12.20 15.29
C GLU A 77 -5.99 -10.88 15.07
N ASP A 78 -4.75 -10.75 15.57
CA ASP A 78 -3.99 -9.49 15.54
C ASP A 78 -3.39 -9.18 14.17
N VAL A 79 -3.11 -10.21 13.36
CA VAL A 79 -2.39 -10.03 12.08
C VAL A 79 -3.08 -10.69 10.88
N LYS A 80 -4.34 -11.14 11.03
CA LYS A 80 -5.11 -11.79 9.96
C LYS A 80 -5.13 -10.96 8.67
N ASN A 81 -5.56 -9.70 8.76
CA ASN A 81 -5.70 -8.83 7.60
C ASN A 81 -4.33 -8.57 6.96
N LYS A 82 -3.30 -8.29 7.77
CA LYS A 82 -1.93 -8.10 7.31
C LYS A 82 -1.39 -9.34 6.55
N TYR A 83 -1.58 -10.55 7.08
CA TYR A 83 -1.16 -11.79 6.43
C TYR A 83 -1.90 -12.01 5.11
N LEU A 84 -3.23 -11.92 5.13
CA LEU A 84 -4.06 -12.13 3.94
C LEU A 84 -3.76 -11.10 2.86
N TYR A 85 -3.57 -9.84 3.23
CA TYR A 85 -3.25 -8.76 2.31
C TYR A 85 -1.92 -9.03 1.61
N LYS A 86 -0.84 -9.31 2.36
CA LYS A 86 0.47 -9.61 1.79
C LYS A 86 0.43 -10.80 0.84
N LYS A 87 -0.27 -11.87 1.23
CA LYS A 87 -0.44 -13.08 0.42
C LYS A 87 -1.13 -12.78 -0.92
N GLN A 88 -2.25 -12.04 -0.88
CA GLN A 88 -2.99 -11.68 -2.10
C GLN A 88 -2.24 -10.65 -2.96
N TYR A 89 -1.49 -9.74 -2.34
CA TYR A 89 -0.65 -8.78 -3.04
C TYR A 89 0.45 -9.48 -3.86
N ILE A 90 1.15 -10.45 -3.28
CA ILE A 90 2.18 -11.23 -3.97
C ILE A 90 1.57 -11.98 -5.16
N LEU A 91 0.40 -12.61 -4.98
CA LEU A 91 -0.32 -13.28 -6.05
C LEU A 91 -0.68 -12.33 -7.20
N LEU A 92 -1.15 -11.12 -6.86
CA LEU A 92 -1.46 -10.08 -7.84
C LEU A 92 -0.23 -9.73 -8.69
N VAL A 93 0.90 -9.43 -8.04
CA VAL A 93 2.17 -9.10 -8.70
C VAL A 93 2.63 -10.25 -9.61
N GLN A 94 2.54 -11.50 -9.15
CA GLN A 94 2.90 -12.67 -9.96
C GLN A 94 2.03 -12.79 -11.21
N LYS A 95 0.71 -12.59 -11.09
CA LYS A 95 -0.21 -12.60 -12.24
C LYS A 95 0.12 -11.50 -13.24
N VAL A 96 0.44 -10.29 -12.79
CA VAL A 96 0.89 -9.19 -13.68
C VAL A 96 2.16 -9.60 -14.43
N LYS A 97 3.15 -10.16 -13.74
CA LYS A 97 4.42 -10.62 -14.37
C LYS A 97 4.19 -11.70 -15.42
N ILE A 98 3.26 -12.64 -15.18
CA ILE A 98 2.88 -13.65 -16.19
C ILE A 98 2.24 -12.96 -17.40
N LEU A 99 1.27 -12.08 -17.18
CA LEU A 99 0.53 -11.39 -18.24
C LEU A 99 1.42 -10.51 -19.14
N ILE A 100 2.45 -9.88 -18.59
CA ILE A 100 3.46 -9.13 -19.37
C ILE A 100 4.13 -10.03 -20.43
N ASN A 101 4.33 -11.32 -20.14
CA ASN A 101 5.04 -12.23 -21.04
C ASN A 101 4.13 -12.88 -22.10
N ILE A 102 2.81 -12.88 -21.89
CA ILE A 102 1.86 -13.60 -22.75
C ILE A 102 0.92 -12.69 -23.54
N SER A 103 0.65 -11.47 -23.06
CA SER A 103 -0.22 -10.51 -23.78
C SER A 103 0.62 -9.45 -24.46
N SER A 104 0.67 -9.47 -25.79
CA SER A 104 1.39 -8.47 -26.60
C SER A 104 0.65 -7.13 -26.67
N LEU A 105 -0.68 -7.16 -26.72
CA LEU A 105 -1.53 -5.98 -26.86
C LEU A 105 -1.56 -5.13 -25.58
N TYR A 106 -1.74 -5.78 -24.42
CA TYR A 106 -1.83 -5.09 -23.12
C TYR A 106 -0.51 -5.05 -22.35
N GLN A 107 0.60 -5.51 -22.96
CA GLN A 107 1.91 -5.51 -22.31
C GLN A 107 2.27 -4.14 -21.68
N PRO A 108 2.08 -2.99 -22.36
CA PRO A 108 2.41 -1.69 -21.77
C PRO A 108 1.59 -1.41 -20.52
N LEU A 109 0.31 -1.76 -20.52
CA LEU A 109 -0.60 -1.55 -19.40
C LEU A 109 -0.19 -2.39 -18.19
N PHE A 110 0.16 -3.67 -18.41
CA PHE A 110 0.66 -4.54 -17.34
C PHE A 110 2.02 -4.11 -16.81
N ARG A 111 2.91 -3.58 -17.66
CA ARG A 111 4.18 -2.99 -17.22
C ARG A 111 3.96 -1.76 -16.34
N THR A 112 3.04 -0.87 -16.73
CA THR A 112 2.67 0.29 -15.90
C THR A 112 2.10 -0.16 -14.56
N LEU A 113 1.20 -1.15 -14.55
CA LEU A 113 0.66 -1.71 -13.33
C LEU A 113 1.75 -2.29 -12.43
N LEU A 114 2.71 -3.03 -13.00
CA LEU A 114 3.84 -3.58 -12.26
C LEU A 114 4.70 -2.47 -11.63
N ILE A 115 5.00 -1.40 -12.38
CA ILE A 115 5.77 -0.25 -11.85
C ILE A 115 5.06 0.35 -10.64
N VAL A 116 3.74 0.52 -10.69
CA VAL A 116 2.97 1.06 -9.57
C VAL A 116 2.99 0.10 -8.37
N LEU A 117 2.78 -1.20 -8.60
CA LEU A 117 2.85 -2.24 -7.56
C LEU A 117 4.27 -2.41 -6.98
N ASP A 118 5.31 -2.11 -7.74
CA ASP A 118 6.70 -2.22 -7.30
C ASP A 118 7.28 -0.88 -6.79
N SER A 119 6.44 0.14 -6.65
CA SER A 119 6.83 1.42 -6.07
C SER A 119 7.20 1.31 -4.59
N ASN A 120 6.67 0.34 -3.85
CA ASN A 120 7.06 0.00 -2.48
C ASN A 120 7.01 -1.53 -2.29
N ASP A 121 7.38 -2.00 -1.10
CA ASP A 121 7.22 -3.39 -0.69
C ASP A 121 5.76 -3.84 -0.83
N TYR A 122 4.82 -3.08 -0.26
CA TYR A 122 3.39 -3.20 -0.42
C TYR A 122 2.79 -1.80 -0.47
N ILE A 123 1.80 -1.59 -1.34
CA ILE A 123 1.04 -0.34 -1.38
C ILE A 123 -0.40 -0.56 -0.94
N ASN A 124 -1.02 0.48 -0.41
CA ASN A 124 -2.45 0.50 -0.18
C ASN A 124 -3.19 0.59 -1.52
N ILE A 125 -3.76 -0.52 -1.97
CA ILE A 125 -4.49 -0.60 -3.23
C ILE A 125 -5.84 0.13 -3.16
N HIS A 126 -6.43 0.25 -1.97
CA HIS A 126 -7.72 0.92 -1.77
C HIS A 126 -7.66 2.40 -2.10
N ASP A 127 -6.54 3.06 -1.80
CA ASP A 127 -6.38 4.52 -1.99
C ASP A 127 -5.61 4.88 -3.26
N ASN A 128 -5.08 3.88 -3.99
CA ASN A 128 -4.29 4.12 -5.18
C ASN A 128 -5.17 4.32 -6.42
N ILE A 129 -5.43 5.59 -6.76
CA ILE A 129 -6.24 6.00 -7.93
C ILE A 129 -5.65 5.44 -9.24
N CYS A 130 -4.32 5.39 -9.37
CA CYS A 130 -3.68 4.89 -10.58
C CYS A 130 -4.00 3.40 -10.80
N ILE A 131 -3.93 2.57 -9.77
CA ILE A 131 -4.32 1.16 -9.87
C ILE A 131 -5.79 1.01 -10.25
N LYS A 132 -6.70 1.79 -9.63
CA LYS A 132 -8.13 1.74 -9.97
C LYS A 132 -8.36 2.02 -11.46
N ALA A 133 -7.77 3.09 -11.98
CA ALA A 133 -7.89 3.46 -13.39
C ALA A 133 -7.31 2.40 -14.34
N LEU A 134 -6.17 1.80 -13.99
CA LEU A 134 -5.58 0.70 -14.77
C LEU A 134 -6.50 -0.53 -14.79
N PHE A 135 -7.10 -0.90 -13.64
CA PHE A 135 -8.02 -2.03 -13.56
C PHE A 135 -9.35 -1.79 -14.26
N GLU A 136 -9.83 -0.54 -14.33
CA GLU A 136 -11.01 -0.20 -15.13
C GLU A 136 -10.76 -0.46 -16.62
N GLN A 137 -9.59 -0.08 -17.13
CA GLN A 137 -9.19 -0.34 -18.53
C GLN A 137 -8.98 -1.84 -18.81
N ILE A 138 -8.46 -2.60 -17.85
CA ILE A 138 -8.29 -4.05 -17.98
C ILE A 138 -9.65 -4.77 -17.97
N LYS A 139 -10.58 -4.33 -17.13
CA LYS A 139 -11.92 -4.94 -16.98
C LYS A 139 -12.78 -4.82 -18.23
N SER A 140 -12.60 -3.77 -19.01
CA SER A 140 -13.39 -3.55 -20.23
C SER A 140 -13.07 -4.53 -21.35
N ASP A 141 -11.95 -5.26 -21.29
CA ASP A 141 -11.32 -5.73 -22.53
C ASP A 141 -10.83 -7.20 -22.58
N GLU A 142 -10.84 -8.03 -21.51
CA GLU A 142 -10.30 -9.40 -21.67
C GLU A 142 -10.78 -10.50 -20.70
N GLU A 143 -11.08 -11.67 -21.28
CA GLU A 143 -11.25 -12.96 -20.59
C GLU A 143 -9.91 -13.50 -20.04
N ALA A 144 -8.78 -13.15 -20.68
CA ALA A 144 -7.42 -13.53 -20.27
C ALA A 144 -6.95 -12.83 -18.97
N ALA A 145 -7.47 -11.64 -18.66
CA ALA A 145 -7.15 -10.89 -17.45
C ALA A 145 -8.12 -11.14 -16.29
N LYS A 146 -9.12 -12.01 -16.47
CA LYS A 146 -10.16 -12.32 -15.46
C LYS A 146 -9.56 -12.73 -14.12
N GLU A 147 -8.52 -13.55 -14.17
CA GLU A 147 -7.79 -13.99 -12.99
C GLU A 147 -7.07 -12.86 -12.25
N LEU A 148 -6.51 -11.89 -12.99
CA LEU A 148 -5.87 -10.71 -12.41
C LEU A 148 -6.91 -9.80 -11.75
N VAL A 149 -8.04 -9.58 -12.43
CA VAL A 149 -9.17 -8.81 -11.89
C VAL A 149 -9.73 -9.46 -10.63
N ASN A 150 -9.88 -10.78 -10.60
CA ASN A 150 -10.35 -11.50 -9.41
C ASN A 150 -9.39 -11.32 -8.23
N ALA A 151 -8.08 -11.45 -8.45
CA ALA A 151 -7.07 -11.22 -7.42
C ALA A 151 -7.15 -9.78 -6.87
N TYR A 152 -7.33 -8.80 -7.75
CA TYR A 152 -7.54 -7.40 -7.35
C TYR A 152 -8.81 -7.20 -6.52
N MET A 153 -9.93 -7.78 -6.94
CA MET A 153 -11.21 -7.69 -6.21
C MET A 153 -11.14 -8.37 -4.83
N MET A 154 -10.43 -9.49 -4.70
CA MET A 154 -10.17 -10.13 -3.41
C MET A 154 -9.34 -9.24 -2.49
N LEU A 155 -8.30 -8.60 -3.04
CA LEU A 155 -7.45 -7.71 -2.26
C LEU A 155 -8.20 -6.46 -1.78
N LEU A 156 -9.14 -5.94 -2.56
CA LEU A 156 -10.08 -4.87 -2.16
C LEU A 156 -11.05 -5.26 -1.04
N GLN A 157 -11.18 -6.53 -0.69
CA GLN A 157 -12.01 -6.96 0.44
C GLN A 157 -11.23 -7.04 1.76
N ILE A 158 -9.90 -6.89 1.72
CA ILE A 158 -9.03 -7.05 2.88
C ILE A 158 -8.61 -5.65 3.37
N PRO A 159 -8.92 -5.26 4.62
CA PRO A 159 -8.45 -4.00 5.19
C PRO A 159 -6.92 -3.87 5.09
N TYR A 160 -6.45 -2.68 4.71
CA TYR A 160 -5.02 -2.40 4.64
C TYR A 160 -4.47 -2.08 6.03
N GLU A 161 -3.70 -3.01 6.58
CA GLU A 161 -3.08 -2.91 7.90
C GLU A 161 -1.60 -3.29 7.75
N ILE A 162 -0.71 -2.28 7.66
CA ILE A 162 0.76 -2.48 7.65
C ILE A 162 1.39 -1.89 8.89
#